data_AF-A0A4U5M0T1-F1
#
_entry.id   AF-A0A4U5M0T1-F1
#
_cell.length_a   1.000
_cell.length_b   1.000
_cell.length_c   1.000
_cell.angle_alpha   90.00
_cell.angle_beta   90.00
_cell.angle_gamma   90.00
#
_symmetry.space_group_name_H-M   'P 1'
#
loop_
_entity.id
_entity.type
_entity.pdbx_description
1 polymer ?
#
loop_
_entity_poly.entity_id
_entity_poly.type
_entity_poly.pdbx_seq_one_letter_code
_entity_poly.pdbx_strand_id
1 'polypeptide(L)'
;MCVYEDMLANVKLEYLDYVELFLDFVAPFLNLYFLVLLRKTIFHLNLRILLGNFALGLCFLTIFRIPLLLDTFFEFLKDLPNIETFLHIVHNSFVILIVDGAILLTVERVFATVYADKYEHVVYTHVTVFSSCVLWIFNFGIAFMSQMRMNQSFVVGNLVIYGEGAMKTPVDLIILLVLNIVSVLIFFILLFTSSYNRRQYRVSSADQQLTQRYQLSENIRTGRQLSRLMIANVIISSYIFVSLYFLSLNENRNFWTTFVTGFYEFVCSLACVLFPLILIWTHPKLKMTFLSHFSRKKKIDAMRTINDLPLIVKQNAQQQKQLYFDELKKSWK
;
A
#
# COMPACT_ATOMS: atom_id res chain seq x y z
N MET A 1 -30.07 7.34 5.87
CA MET A 1 -28.93 7.24 6.80
C MET A 1 -29.32 6.66 8.16
N CYS A 2 -30.31 7.21 8.89
CA CYS A 2 -30.74 6.66 10.21
C CYS A 2 -30.99 5.14 10.28
N VAL A 3 -31.49 4.51 9.22
CA VAL A 3 -31.82 3.06 9.22
C VAL A 3 -30.57 2.17 9.15
N TYR A 4 -29.42 2.72 8.76
CA TYR A 4 -28.18 1.96 8.55
C TYR A 4 -27.41 1.73 9.86
N GLU A 5 -27.41 2.72 10.76
CA GLU A 5 -26.76 2.66 12.07
C GLU A 5 -27.47 1.68 13.01
N ASP A 6 -28.81 1.78 13.12
CA ASP A 6 -29.59 0.97 14.06
C ASP A 6 -29.53 -0.55 13.80
N MET A 7 -29.28 -0.99 12.56
CA MET A 7 -29.19 -2.42 12.23
C MET A 7 -27.76 -2.98 12.19
N LEU A 8 -26.76 -2.19 11.80
CA LEU A 8 -25.36 -2.60 11.93
C LEU A 8 -24.91 -2.66 13.40
N ALA A 9 -25.48 -1.81 14.26
CA ALA A 9 -25.27 -1.84 15.70
C ALA A 9 -25.61 -3.19 16.35
N ASN A 10 -26.55 -3.96 15.79
CA ASN A 10 -27.00 -5.22 16.38
C ASN A 10 -26.12 -6.45 16.05
N VAL A 11 -25.16 -6.35 15.13
CA VAL A 11 -24.28 -7.47 14.74
C VAL A 11 -22.80 -7.09 14.72
N LYS A 12 -22.46 -5.81 14.56
CA LYS A 12 -21.07 -5.36 14.74
C LYS A 12 -20.73 -5.57 16.21
N LEU A 13 -19.72 -6.40 16.47
CA LEU A 13 -19.20 -6.56 17.83
C LEU A 13 -18.77 -5.18 18.30
N GLU A 14 -19.40 -4.62 19.34
CA GLU A 14 -19.09 -3.28 19.86
C GLU A 14 -17.58 -3.08 20.08
N TYR A 15 -16.87 -4.15 20.46
CA TYR A 15 -15.42 -4.18 20.63
C TYR A 15 -14.62 -3.93 19.35
N LEU A 16 -15.18 -4.22 18.17
CA LEU A 16 -14.50 -4.07 16.88
C LEU A 16 -14.26 -2.60 16.56
N ASP A 17 -15.19 -1.71 16.90
CA ASP A 17 -15.06 -0.27 16.63
C ASP A 17 -13.93 0.36 17.45
N TYR A 18 -13.74 -0.06 18.70
CA TYR A 18 -12.61 0.38 19.51
C TYR A 18 -11.27 -0.09 18.96
N VAL A 19 -11.20 -1.33 18.46
CA VAL A 19 -9.98 -1.88 17.84
C VAL A 19 -9.70 -1.18 16.51
N GLU A 20 -10.73 -0.96 15.70
CA GLU A 20 -10.67 -0.19 14.44
C GLU A 20 -10.13 1.22 14.70
N LEU A 21 -10.71 1.94 15.66
CA LEU A 21 -10.28 3.28 16.05
C LEU A 21 -8.81 3.30 16.50
N PHE A 22 -8.39 2.32 17.30
CA PHE A 22 -6.98 2.19 17.71
C PHE A 22 -6.05 1.98 16.52
N LEU A 23 -6.42 1.12 15.58
CA LEU A 23 -5.62 0.89 14.37
C LEU A 23 -5.55 2.15 13.50
N ASP A 24 -6.66 2.87 13.34
CA ASP A 24 -6.72 4.13 12.59
C ASP A 24 -5.87 5.24 13.23
N PHE A 25 -5.76 5.29 14.56
CA PHE A 25 -4.84 6.21 15.21
C PHE A 25 -3.37 5.82 15.02
N VAL A 26 -3.04 4.53 15.04
CA VAL A 26 -1.65 4.05 14.90
C VAL A 26 -1.15 4.12 13.45
N ALA A 27 -2.02 3.88 12.48
CA ALA A 27 -1.69 3.75 11.06
C ALA A 27 -1.01 5.00 10.46
N PRO A 28 -1.47 6.26 10.68
CA PRO A 28 -0.79 7.46 10.20
C PRO A 28 0.66 7.55 10.68
N PHE A 29 0.93 7.24 11.95
CA PHE A 29 2.29 7.30 12.48
C PHE A 29 3.21 6.25 11.83
N LEU A 30 2.71 5.04 11.62
CA LEU A 30 3.46 3.99 10.92
C LEU A 30 3.74 4.34 9.46
N ASN A 31 2.77 4.89 8.75
CA ASN A 31 2.92 5.31 7.35
C ASN A 31 3.82 6.54 7.20
N LEU A 32 3.71 7.54 8.08
CA LEU A 32 4.63 8.68 8.14
C LEU A 32 6.06 8.23 8.47
N TYR A 33 6.22 7.30 9.41
CA TYR A 33 7.52 6.71 9.70
C TYR A 33 8.10 5.95 8.50
N PHE A 34 7.27 5.21 7.77
CA PHE A 34 7.67 4.56 6.51
C PHE A 34 8.12 5.59 5.46
N LEU A 35 7.41 6.73 5.32
CA LEU A 35 7.83 7.84 4.44
C LEU A 35 9.21 8.40 4.82
N VAL A 36 9.48 8.56 6.12
CA VAL A 36 10.82 8.98 6.61
C VAL A 36 11.89 7.95 6.21
N LEU A 37 11.59 6.66 6.28
CA LEU A 37 12.51 5.61 5.85
C LEU A 37 12.76 5.62 4.32
N LEU A 38 11.75 5.97 3.52
CA LEU A 38 11.86 6.10 2.05
C LEU A 38 12.81 7.23 1.61
N ARG A 39 13.12 8.19 2.49
CA ARG A 39 14.10 9.24 2.21
C ARG A 39 15.50 8.67 1.92
N LYS A 40 15.84 7.50 2.48
CA LYS A 40 17.11 6.84 2.18
C LYS A 40 17.13 6.40 0.71
N THR A 41 18.25 6.62 0.02
CA THR A 41 18.48 6.26 -1.40
C THR A 41 18.64 4.75 -1.58
N ILE A 42 17.61 4.00 -1.19
CA ILE A 42 17.56 2.54 -1.25
C ILE A 42 16.83 2.09 -2.52
N PHE A 43 15.88 2.90 -3.00
CA PHE A 43 15.04 2.58 -4.14
C PHE A 43 15.20 3.64 -5.23
N HIS A 44 14.90 3.25 -6.47
CA HIS A 44 14.79 4.17 -7.59
C HIS A 44 13.78 5.30 -7.28
N LEU A 45 14.00 6.50 -7.82
CA LEU A 45 13.20 7.67 -7.50
C LEU A 45 11.71 7.47 -7.81
N ASN A 46 11.37 6.91 -8.98
CA ASN A 46 9.98 6.68 -9.37
C ASN A 46 9.25 5.74 -8.40
N LEU A 47 9.88 4.62 -8.01
CA LEU A 47 9.29 3.73 -7.01
C LEU A 47 9.15 4.40 -5.65
N ARG A 48 10.11 5.24 -5.23
CA ARG A 48 9.96 6.00 -3.97
C ARG A 48 8.74 6.91 -4.00
N ILE A 49 8.50 7.58 -5.13
CA ILE A 49 7.34 8.44 -5.32
C ILE A 49 6.05 7.63 -5.27
N LEU A 50 5.98 6.48 -5.96
CA LEU A 50 4.80 5.62 -5.93
C LEU A 50 4.54 5.01 -4.55
N LEU A 51 5.57 4.52 -3.86
CA LEU A 51 5.45 4.02 -2.49
C LEU A 51 5.07 5.13 -1.52
N GLY A 52 5.56 6.35 -1.75
CA GLY A 52 5.19 7.52 -0.98
C GLY A 52 3.73 7.93 -1.20
N ASN A 53 3.28 7.96 -2.45
CA ASN A 53 1.89 8.18 -2.83
C ASN A 53 0.97 7.14 -2.17
N PHE A 54 1.35 5.86 -2.23
CA PHE A 54 0.61 4.78 -1.59
C PHE A 54 0.52 4.98 -0.07
N ALA A 55 1.64 5.25 0.61
CA ALA A 55 1.67 5.48 2.05
C ALA A 55 0.87 6.73 2.49
N LEU A 56 0.93 7.82 1.70
CA LEU A 56 0.09 9.01 1.93
C LEU A 56 -1.39 8.71 1.78
N GLY A 57 -1.75 7.90 0.78
CA GLY A 57 -3.11 7.40 0.61
C GLY A 57 -3.62 6.64 1.83
N LEU A 58 -2.80 5.74 2.40
CA LEU A 58 -3.14 5.01 3.63
C LEU A 58 -3.26 5.94 4.86
N CYS A 59 -2.42 6.99 4.95
CA CYS A 59 -2.60 8.02 5.97
C CYS A 59 -3.96 8.72 5.83
N PHE A 60 -4.30 9.18 4.62
CA PHE A 60 -5.56 9.89 4.43
C PHE A 60 -6.78 9.01 4.66
N LEU A 61 -6.73 7.74 4.23
CA LEU A 61 -7.80 6.77 4.50
C LEU A 61 -8.20 6.77 5.98
N THR A 62 -7.21 6.63 6.86
CA THR A 62 -7.40 6.54 8.32
C THR A 62 -7.74 7.90 8.94
N ILE A 63 -7.10 8.99 8.49
CA ILE A 63 -7.45 10.36 8.95
C ILE A 63 -8.91 10.71 8.66
N PHE A 64 -9.42 10.36 7.48
CA PHE A 64 -10.83 10.60 7.13
C PHE A 64 -11.78 9.59 7.76
N ARG A 65 -11.29 8.40 8.16
CA ARG A 65 -12.07 7.40 8.88
C ARG A 65 -12.34 7.79 10.33
N ILE A 66 -11.34 8.34 11.03
CA ILE A 66 -11.46 8.75 12.44
C ILE A 66 -12.70 9.60 12.73
N PRO A 67 -12.99 10.71 12.01
CA PRO A 67 -14.18 11.52 12.28
C PRO A 67 -15.48 10.76 11.99
N LEU A 68 -15.52 9.90 10.96
CA LEU A 68 -16.69 9.05 10.66
C LEU A 68 -16.94 8.02 11.77
N LEU A 69 -15.88 7.46 12.35
CA LEU A 69 -15.99 6.51 13.45
C LEU A 69 -16.26 7.19 14.80
N LEU A 70 -15.79 8.42 15.00
CA LEU A 70 -16.17 9.22 16.18
C LEU A 70 -17.64 9.64 16.11
N ASP A 71 -18.17 9.85 14.92
CA ASP A 71 -19.58 10.21 14.74
C ASP A 71 -20.52 9.10 15.20
N THR A 72 -20.15 7.82 15.01
CA THR A 72 -20.95 6.71 15.54
C THR A 72 -21.01 6.68 17.08
N PHE A 73 -20.09 7.35 17.78
CA PHE A 73 -20.10 7.44 19.25
C PHE A 73 -20.75 8.72 19.78
N PHE A 74 -20.58 9.84 19.07
CA PHE A 74 -20.94 11.18 19.56
C PHE A 74 -22.02 11.88 18.75
N GLU A 75 -22.39 11.34 17.60
CA GLU A 75 -23.46 11.81 16.71
C GLU A 75 -23.32 13.29 16.28
N PHE A 76 -22.09 13.80 16.18
CA PHE A 76 -21.82 15.22 15.95
C PHE A 76 -21.95 15.67 14.49
N LEU A 77 -21.92 14.76 13.52
CA LEU A 77 -22.10 15.04 12.09
C LEU A 77 -23.57 15.00 11.67
N LYS A 78 -24.50 14.58 12.55
CA LYS A 78 -25.95 14.54 12.23
C LYS A 78 -26.50 15.88 11.73
N ASP A 79 -25.96 16.99 12.23
CA ASP A 79 -26.36 18.35 11.83
C ASP A 79 -25.68 18.82 10.52
N LEU A 80 -24.70 18.08 10.01
CA LEU A 80 -23.82 18.46 8.89
C LEU A 80 -23.74 17.37 7.80
N PRO A 81 -24.87 16.96 7.18
CA PRO A 81 -24.93 15.81 6.26
C PRO A 81 -24.06 15.98 5.00
N ASN A 82 -23.81 17.22 4.57
CA ASN A 82 -22.91 17.51 3.45
C ASN A 82 -21.45 17.17 3.78
N ILE A 83 -21.03 17.40 5.02
CA ILE A 83 -19.67 17.10 5.48
C ILE A 83 -19.52 15.59 5.63
N GLU A 84 -20.50 14.92 6.25
CA GLU A 84 -20.53 13.45 6.37
C GLU A 84 -20.41 12.78 4.99
N THR A 85 -21.22 13.22 4.02
CA THR A 85 -21.19 12.70 2.64
C THR A 85 -19.81 12.93 1.99
N PHE A 86 -19.24 14.13 2.17
CA PHE A 86 -17.91 14.44 1.64
C PHE A 86 -16.82 13.55 2.27
N LEU A 87 -16.85 13.37 3.59
CA LEU A 87 -15.92 12.48 4.31
C LEU A 87 -16.02 11.05 3.79
N HIS A 88 -17.22 10.52 3.58
CA HIS A 88 -17.42 9.20 2.99
C HIS A 88 -16.86 9.08 1.57
N ILE A 89 -17.11 10.07 0.69
CA ILE A 89 -16.56 10.07 -0.68
C ILE A 89 -15.03 10.03 -0.64
N VAL A 90 -14.42 10.89 0.17
CA VAL A 90 -12.96 10.98 0.27
C VAL A 90 -12.38 9.70 0.88
N HIS A 91 -12.97 9.19 1.95
CA HIS A 91 -12.55 7.92 2.57
C HIS A 91 -12.64 6.75 1.57
N ASN A 92 -13.79 6.59 0.90
CA ASN A 92 -14.01 5.53 -0.08
C ASN A 92 -13.04 5.64 -1.28
N SER A 93 -12.69 6.85 -1.69
CA SER A 93 -11.65 7.09 -2.72
C SER A 93 -10.30 6.47 -2.31
N PHE A 94 -9.92 6.57 -1.04
CA PHE A 94 -8.69 5.96 -0.55
C PHE A 94 -8.80 4.45 -0.31
N VAL A 95 -9.99 3.92 -0.03
CA VAL A 95 -10.19 2.47 -0.01
C VAL A 95 -10.01 1.89 -1.42
N ILE A 96 -10.52 2.55 -2.44
CA ILE A 96 -10.29 2.15 -3.85
C ILE A 96 -8.80 2.23 -4.20
N LEU A 97 -8.07 3.22 -3.65
CA LEU A 97 -6.62 3.33 -3.81
C LEU A 97 -5.85 2.10 -3.28
N ILE A 98 -6.36 1.38 -2.28
CA ILE A 98 -5.78 0.11 -1.86
C ILE A 98 -5.87 -0.92 -3.00
N VAL A 99 -7.01 -0.99 -3.68
CA VAL A 99 -7.25 -1.96 -4.75
C VAL A 99 -6.31 -1.73 -5.93
N ASP A 100 -6.16 -0.49 -6.38
CA ASP A 100 -5.49 -0.17 -7.64
C ASP A 100 -4.11 0.49 -7.50
N GLY A 101 -3.73 1.03 -6.34
CA GLY A 101 -2.41 1.62 -6.11
C GLY A 101 -1.27 0.63 -6.35
N ALA A 102 -1.54 -0.66 -6.14
CA ALA A 102 -0.63 -1.75 -6.39
C ALA A 102 -0.35 -1.99 -7.89
N ILE A 103 -1.28 -1.59 -8.78
CA ILE A 103 -1.12 -1.68 -10.24
C ILE A 103 0.02 -0.77 -10.67
N LEU A 104 0.03 0.51 -10.26
CA LEU A 104 1.09 1.46 -10.63
C LEU A 104 2.47 0.99 -10.16
N LEU A 105 2.55 0.49 -8.91
CA LEU A 105 3.79 -0.07 -8.36
C LEU A 105 4.32 -1.24 -9.21
N THR A 106 3.42 -2.11 -9.66
CA THR A 106 3.81 -3.28 -10.43
C THR A 106 4.18 -2.92 -11.87
N VAL A 107 3.42 -2.03 -12.49
CA VAL A 107 3.72 -1.50 -13.83
C VAL A 107 5.12 -0.86 -13.84
N GLU A 108 5.46 -0.05 -12.83
CA GLU A 108 6.81 0.53 -12.70
C GLU A 108 7.89 -0.56 -12.58
N ARG A 109 7.65 -1.63 -11.80
CA ARG A 109 8.60 -2.76 -11.71
C ARG A 109 8.75 -3.52 -13.02
N VAL A 110 7.66 -3.71 -13.77
CA VAL A 110 7.70 -4.37 -15.08
C VAL A 110 8.52 -3.52 -16.05
N PHE A 111 8.29 -2.20 -16.11
CA PHE A 111 9.09 -1.30 -16.95
C PHE A 111 10.57 -1.28 -16.56
N ALA A 112 10.87 -1.16 -15.27
CA ALA A 112 12.25 -1.18 -14.76
C ALA A 112 12.96 -2.50 -15.07
N THR A 113 12.20 -3.59 -15.23
CA THR A 113 12.75 -4.89 -15.56
C THR A 113 12.94 -5.09 -17.07
N VAL A 114 11.92 -4.80 -17.88
CA VAL A 114 11.95 -5.03 -19.33
C VAL A 114 12.91 -4.05 -20.02
N TYR A 115 12.99 -2.83 -19.53
CA TYR A 115 13.79 -1.76 -20.13
C TYR A 115 14.96 -1.32 -19.24
N ALA A 116 15.62 -2.26 -18.56
CA ALA A 116 16.66 -1.96 -17.57
C ALA A 116 17.73 -0.95 -18.07
N ASP A 117 18.22 -1.13 -19.30
CA ASP A 117 19.28 -0.27 -19.87
C ASP A 117 18.80 1.17 -20.12
N LYS A 118 17.56 1.35 -20.60
CA LYS A 118 17.00 2.69 -20.87
C LYS A 118 16.47 3.35 -19.60
N TYR A 119 16.02 2.55 -18.64
CA TYR A 119 15.40 3.02 -17.41
C TYR A 119 16.37 3.83 -16.53
N GLU A 120 17.66 3.50 -16.55
CA GLU A 120 18.68 4.25 -15.81
C GLU A 120 18.91 5.66 -16.36
N HIS A 121 18.92 5.78 -17.69
CA HIS A 121 19.21 7.05 -18.35
C HIS A 121 18.04 8.02 -18.33
N VAL A 122 16.81 7.53 -18.21
CA VAL A 122 15.63 8.37 -18.29
C VAL A 122 14.78 8.32 -17.03
N VAL A 123 14.99 9.34 -16.20
CA VAL A 123 14.22 9.56 -14.97
C VAL A 123 12.93 10.31 -15.31
N TYR A 124 11.89 9.58 -15.73
CA TYR A 124 10.55 10.14 -16.01
C TYR A 124 9.73 10.41 -14.74
N THR A 125 10.28 11.13 -13.77
CA THR A 125 9.59 11.40 -12.50
C THR A 125 8.27 12.14 -12.69
N HIS A 126 8.19 13.07 -13.63
CA HIS A 126 6.94 13.79 -13.93
C HIS A 126 5.81 12.86 -14.38
N VAL A 127 6.12 11.80 -15.14
CA VAL A 127 5.13 10.82 -15.59
C VAL A 127 4.56 10.04 -14.41
N THR A 128 5.42 9.68 -13.44
CA THR A 128 5.00 8.97 -12.22
C THR A 128 4.12 9.83 -11.31
N VAL A 129 4.44 11.12 -11.18
CA VAL A 129 3.60 12.07 -10.41
C VAL A 129 2.26 12.25 -11.13
N PHE A 130 2.29 12.50 -12.44
CA PHE A 130 1.09 12.65 -13.25
C PHE A 130 0.18 11.41 -13.19
N SER A 131 0.74 10.21 -13.32
CA SER A 131 -0.03 8.96 -13.21
C SER A 131 -0.65 8.79 -11.82
N SER A 132 0.04 9.24 -10.77
CA SER A 132 -0.51 9.24 -9.41
C SER A 132 -1.68 10.21 -9.29
N CYS A 133 -1.57 11.43 -9.84
CA CYS A 133 -2.68 12.38 -9.85
C CYS A 133 -3.89 11.86 -10.63
N VAL A 134 -3.67 11.26 -11.81
CA VAL A 134 -4.75 10.65 -12.60
C VAL A 134 -5.44 9.53 -11.82
N LEU A 135 -4.67 8.69 -11.11
CA LEU A 135 -5.22 7.63 -10.27
C LEU A 135 -6.15 8.18 -9.18
N TRP A 136 -5.75 9.27 -8.51
CA TRP A 136 -6.57 9.89 -7.47
C TRP A 136 -7.87 10.48 -8.03
N ILE A 137 -7.81 11.18 -9.16
CA ILE A 137 -9.00 11.73 -9.81
C ILE A 137 -9.95 10.61 -10.22
N PHE A 138 -9.40 9.52 -10.77
CA PHE A 138 -10.16 8.34 -11.16
C PHE A 138 -10.85 7.68 -9.96
N ASN A 139 -10.12 7.47 -8.86
CA ASN A 139 -10.66 6.85 -7.64
C ASN A 139 -11.71 7.72 -6.95
N PHE A 140 -11.49 9.02 -6.92
CA PHE A 140 -12.49 9.97 -6.43
C PHE A 140 -13.77 9.92 -7.28
N GLY A 141 -13.64 9.82 -8.61
CA GLY A 141 -14.78 9.65 -9.51
C GLY A 141 -15.58 8.36 -9.24
N ILE A 142 -14.90 7.22 -9.04
CA ILE A 142 -15.57 5.96 -8.71
C ILE A 142 -16.26 6.05 -7.34
N ALA A 143 -15.58 6.59 -6.33
CA ALA A 143 -16.15 6.76 -4.99
C ALA A 143 -17.38 7.68 -5.00
N PHE A 144 -17.32 8.77 -5.76
CA PHE A 144 -18.45 9.68 -5.95
C PHE A 144 -19.65 8.97 -6.59
N MET A 145 -19.42 8.19 -7.66
CA MET A 145 -20.47 7.41 -8.32
C MET A 145 -21.09 6.36 -7.37
N SER A 146 -20.26 5.70 -6.56
CA SER A 146 -20.72 4.73 -5.56
C SER A 146 -21.56 5.39 -4.47
N GLN A 147 -21.13 6.56 -3.97
CA GLN A 147 -21.88 7.34 -2.98
C GLN A 147 -23.22 7.84 -3.55
N MET A 148 -23.23 8.36 -4.78
CA MET A 148 -24.46 8.81 -5.44
C MET A 148 -25.47 7.66 -5.57
N ARG A 149 -25.00 6.46 -5.94
CA ARG A 149 -25.85 5.26 -6.01
C ARG A 149 -26.39 4.87 -4.63
N MET A 150 -25.55 4.89 -3.58
CA MET A 150 -25.97 4.61 -2.22
C MET A 150 -27.02 5.60 -1.70
N ASN A 151 -26.84 6.89 -1.96
CA ASN A 151 -27.78 7.94 -1.54
C ASN A 151 -29.16 7.82 -2.23
N GLN A 152 -29.25 7.13 -3.37
CA GLN A 152 -30.51 6.86 -4.08
C GLN A 152 -31.24 5.59 -3.58
N SER A 153 -30.59 4.82 -2.70
CA SER A 153 -31.15 3.60 -2.12
C SER A 153 -31.71 3.85 -0.73
N PHE A 154 -32.82 3.21 -0.41
CA PHE A 154 -33.39 3.21 0.93
C PHE A 154 -33.71 1.78 1.37
N VAL A 155 -33.56 1.51 2.66
CA VAL A 155 -33.75 0.18 3.23
C VAL A 155 -35.11 0.14 3.91
N VAL A 156 -35.98 -0.78 3.49
CA VAL A 156 -37.30 -1.03 4.13
C VAL A 156 -37.31 -2.47 4.62
N GLY A 157 -37.19 -2.65 5.93
CA GLY A 157 -36.96 -3.97 6.52
C GLY A 157 -35.59 -4.53 6.10
N ASN A 158 -35.57 -5.73 5.52
CA ASN A 158 -34.35 -6.38 5.03
C ASN A 158 -34.09 -6.18 3.53
N LEU A 159 -34.95 -5.39 2.86
CA LEU A 159 -34.93 -5.15 1.42
C LEU A 159 -34.34 -3.78 1.10
N VAL A 160 -33.39 -3.74 0.17
CA VAL A 160 -32.85 -2.50 -0.41
C VAL A 160 -33.70 -2.12 -1.62
N ILE A 161 -34.38 -0.98 -1.55
CA ILE A 161 -35.24 -0.46 -2.62
C ILE A 161 -34.55 0.75 -3.26
N TYR A 162 -34.54 0.77 -4.59
CA TYR A 162 -34.02 1.87 -5.38
C TYR A 162 -35.18 2.69 -5.94
N GLY A 163 -35.11 4.02 -5.81
CA GLY A 163 -36.13 4.92 -6.34
C GLY A 163 -36.28 4.86 -7.86
N GLU A 164 -37.43 5.30 -8.39
CA GLU A 164 -37.62 5.43 -9.84
C GLU A 164 -36.58 6.40 -10.43
N GLY A 165 -35.85 5.95 -11.47
CA GLY A 165 -34.75 6.70 -12.08
C GLY A 165 -33.37 6.51 -11.43
N ALA A 166 -33.26 5.73 -10.34
CA ALA A 166 -31.97 5.40 -9.75
C ALA A 166 -31.11 4.54 -10.69
N MET A 167 -29.79 4.70 -10.61
CA MET A 167 -28.85 3.84 -11.35
C MET A 167 -28.86 2.42 -10.77
N LYS A 168 -29.67 1.53 -11.38
CA LYS A 168 -29.77 0.12 -10.98
C LYS A 168 -28.51 -0.69 -11.31
N THR A 169 -27.78 -0.30 -12.35
CA THR A 169 -26.56 -1.00 -12.77
C THR A 169 -25.39 -0.55 -11.88
N PRO A 170 -24.72 -1.47 -11.17
CA PRO A 170 -23.58 -1.12 -10.32
C PRO A 170 -22.31 -0.97 -11.16
N VAL A 171 -22.24 0.12 -11.94
CA VAL A 171 -21.12 0.43 -12.84
C VAL A 171 -19.79 0.52 -12.07
N ASP A 172 -19.83 1.08 -10.86
CA ASP A 172 -18.71 1.13 -9.92
C ASP A 172 -18.14 -0.27 -9.62
N LEU A 173 -19.00 -1.26 -9.35
CA LEU A 173 -18.55 -2.64 -9.12
C LEU A 173 -17.95 -3.30 -10.35
N ILE A 174 -18.49 -3.02 -11.54
CA ILE A 174 -17.93 -3.55 -12.79
C ILE A 174 -16.52 -3.00 -12.99
N ILE A 175 -16.32 -1.69 -12.77
CA ILE A 175 -15.00 -1.06 -12.84
C ILE A 175 -14.04 -1.71 -11.82
N LEU A 176 -14.47 -1.87 -10.56
CA LEU A 176 -13.67 -2.51 -9.52
C LEU A 176 -13.32 -3.97 -9.83
N LEU A 177 -14.24 -4.72 -10.46
CA LEU A 177 -13.97 -6.08 -10.91
C LEU A 177 -12.89 -6.10 -11.99
N VAL A 178 -13.00 -5.21 -12.99
CA VAL A 178 -11.99 -5.08 -14.05
C VAL A 178 -10.63 -4.72 -13.47
N LEU A 179 -10.57 -3.75 -12.54
CA LEU A 179 -9.33 -3.36 -11.87
C LEU A 179 -8.72 -4.52 -11.08
N ASN A 180 -9.53 -5.32 -10.37
CA ASN A 180 -9.05 -6.50 -9.66
C ASN A 180 -8.49 -7.56 -10.62
N ILE A 181 -9.17 -7.84 -11.73
CA ILE A 181 -8.68 -8.77 -12.76
C ILE A 181 -7.34 -8.26 -13.33
N VAL A 182 -7.25 -6.97 -13.66
CA VAL A 182 -6.02 -6.34 -14.15
C VAL A 182 -4.90 -6.46 -13.11
N SER A 183 -5.19 -6.22 -11.82
CA SER A 183 -4.23 -6.36 -10.73
C SER A 183 -3.68 -7.79 -10.62
N VAL A 184 -4.54 -8.80 -10.71
CA VAL A 184 -4.16 -10.22 -10.70
C VAL A 184 -3.30 -10.57 -11.93
N LEU A 185 -3.69 -10.13 -13.13
CA LEU A 185 -2.92 -10.36 -14.35
C LEU A 185 -1.53 -9.74 -14.27
N ILE A 186 -1.45 -8.50 -13.82
CA ILE A 186 -0.20 -7.76 -13.65
C ILE A 186 0.69 -8.42 -12.58
N PHE A 187 0.11 -8.95 -11.51
CA PHE A 187 0.83 -9.75 -10.53
C PHE A 187 1.46 -11.01 -11.15
N PHE A 188 0.72 -11.76 -11.99
CA PHE A 188 1.27 -12.90 -12.71
C PHE A 188 2.40 -12.51 -13.66
N ILE A 189 2.26 -11.37 -14.36
CA ILE A 189 3.33 -10.81 -15.20
C ILE A 189 4.57 -10.54 -14.34
N LEU A 190 4.45 -9.89 -13.18
CA LEU A 190 5.58 -9.65 -12.28
C LEU A 190 6.25 -10.96 -11.82
N LEU A 191 5.48 -11.99 -11.48
CA LEU A 191 6.02 -13.30 -11.11
C LEU A 191 6.79 -13.95 -12.27
N PHE A 192 6.24 -13.85 -13.47
CA PHE A 192 6.88 -14.36 -14.68
C PHE A 192 8.18 -13.62 -14.97
N THR A 193 8.15 -12.28 -14.99
CA THR A 193 9.34 -11.45 -15.25
C THR A 193 10.41 -11.64 -14.18
N SER A 194 10.01 -11.75 -12.90
CA SER A 194 10.95 -12.06 -11.81
C SER A 194 11.60 -13.44 -11.98
N SER A 195 10.84 -14.42 -12.46
CA SER A 195 11.35 -15.77 -12.74
C SER A 195 12.31 -15.77 -13.92
N TYR A 196 11.98 -15.04 -14.99
CA TYR A 196 12.82 -14.86 -16.17
C TYR A 196 14.17 -14.21 -15.81
N ASN A 197 14.14 -13.09 -15.10
CA ASN A 197 15.35 -12.40 -14.63
C ASN A 197 16.28 -13.30 -13.83
N ARG A 198 15.72 -14.16 -12.97
CA ARG A 198 16.51 -15.09 -12.16
C ARG A 198 17.22 -16.14 -13.03
N ARG A 199 16.58 -16.57 -14.13
CA ARG A 199 17.21 -17.48 -15.11
C ARG A 199 18.30 -16.77 -15.87
N GLN A 200 18.04 -15.57 -16.39
CA GLN A 200 19.04 -14.77 -17.12
C GLN A 200 20.25 -14.43 -16.24
N TYR A 201 20.03 -14.07 -14.96
CA TYR A 201 21.11 -13.82 -14.00
C TYR A 201 22.06 -15.02 -13.85
N ARG A 202 21.54 -16.26 -13.89
CA ARG A 202 22.38 -17.46 -13.78
C ARG A 202 23.25 -17.65 -15.02
N VAL A 203 22.67 -17.47 -16.20
CA VAL A 203 23.36 -17.70 -17.49
C VAL A 203 24.38 -16.60 -17.78
N SER A 204 24.03 -15.33 -17.55
CA SER A 204 24.88 -14.18 -17.91
C SER A 204 25.90 -13.77 -16.83
N SER A 205 26.08 -14.61 -15.80
CA SER A 205 26.96 -14.31 -14.65
C SER A 205 28.46 -14.38 -14.94
N ALA A 206 28.88 -14.84 -16.13
CA ALA A 206 30.29 -14.81 -16.54
C ALA A 206 30.67 -13.48 -17.22
N ASP A 207 29.84 -12.96 -18.13
CA ASP A 207 30.26 -11.94 -19.09
C ASP A 207 29.78 -10.51 -18.80
N GLN A 208 28.85 -10.32 -17.84
CA GLN A 208 28.28 -9.00 -17.58
C GLN A 208 29.16 -8.09 -16.71
N GLN A 209 29.15 -6.79 -17.01
CA GLN A 209 29.79 -5.74 -16.21
C GLN A 209 29.22 -5.72 -14.77
N LEU A 210 30.07 -5.40 -13.79
CA LEU A 210 29.71 -5.36 -12.35
C LEU A 210 28.48 -4.47 -12.06
N THR A 211 28.32 -3.37 -12.79
CA THR A 211 27.18 -2.45 -12.68
C THR A 211 25.86 -3.12 -13.03
N GLN A 212 25.78 -3.82 -14.17
CA GLN A 212 24.58 -4.53 -14.60
C GLN A 212 24.20 -5.65 -13.62
N ARG A 213 25.18 -6.37 -13.07
CA ARG A 213 24.92 -7.40 -12.05
C ARG A 213 24.33 -6.80 -10.77
N TYR A 214 24.87 -5.66 -10.33
CA TYR A 214 24.35 -4.95 -9.16
C TYR A 214 22.89 -4.54 -9.38
N GLN A 215 22.58 -3.92 -10.52
CA GLN A 215 21.22 -3.49 -10.89
C GLN A 215 20.23 -4.66 -10.94
N LEU A 216 20.61 -5.75 -11.63
CA LEU A 216 19.76 -6.94 -11.72
C LEU A 216 19.52 -7.57 -10.34
N SER A 217 20.56 -7.60 -9.48
CA SER A 217 20.42 -8.08 -8.11
C SER A 217 19.48 -7.21 -7.25
N GLU A 218 19.50 -5.90 -7.48
CA GLU A 218 18.63 -4.93 -6.80
C GLU A 218 17.18 -5.07 -7.28
N ASN A 219 16.96 -5.19 -8.59
CA ASN A 219 15.65 -5.43 -9.19
C ASN A 219 15.04 -6.76 -8.72
N ILE A 220 15.82 -7.85 -8.64
CA ILE A 220 15.36 -9.13 -8.10
C ILE A 220 15.00 -9.03 -6.61
N ARG A 221 15.73 -8.23 -5.83
CA ARG A 221 15.44 -8.04 -4.40
C ARG A 221 14.17 -7.23 -4.19
N THR A 222 14.05 -6.08 -4.87
CA THR A 222 12.88 -5.21 -4.80
C THR A 222 11.63 -5.89 -5.38
N GLY A 223 11.77 -6.67 -6.46
CA GLY A 223 10.68 -7.48 -7.01
C GLY A 223 10.13 -8.50 -6.03
N ARG A 224 10.99 -9.20 -5.26
CA ARG A 224 10.56 -10.13 -4.19
C ARG A 224 9.86 -9.44 -3.02
N GLN A 225 10.24 -8.20 -2.74
CA GLN A 225 9.59 -7.39 -1.71
C GLN A 225 8.18 -7.03 -2.19
N LEU A 226 8.07 -6.48 -3.40
CA LEU A 226 6.80 -6.07 -3.96
C LEU A 226 5.87 -7.26 -4.18
N SER A 227 6.37 -8.43 -4.60
CA SER A 227 5.51 -9.61 -4.78
C SER A 227 4.78 -10.02 -3.49
N ARG A 228 5.40 -9.85 -2.32
CA ARG A 228 4.75 -10.12 -1.02
C ARG A 228 3.66 -9.10 -0.71
N LEU A 229 3.93 -7.82 -1.00
CA LEU A 229 2.92 -6.77 -0.89
C LEU A 229 1.74 -7.06 -1.83
N MET A 230 2.00 -7.44 -3.08
CA MET A 230 0.97 -7.75 -4.06
C MET A 230 0.09 -8.93 -3.65
N ILE A 231 0.65 -9.97 -3.05
CA ILE A 231 -0.14 -11.10 -2.52
C ILE A 231 -1.11 -10.59 -1.45
N ALA A 232 -0.61 -9.80 -0.48
CA ALA A 232 -1.47 -9.21 0.54
C ALA A 232 -2.53 -8.30 -0.08
N ASN A 233 -2.15 -7.51 -1.09
CA ASN A 233 -3.04 -6.61 -1.80
C ASN A 233 -4.16 -7.36 -2.52
N VAL A 234 -3.85 -8.42 -3.25
CA VAL A 234 -4.85 -9.24 -3.98
C VAL A 234 -5.83 -9.88 -3.00
N ILE A 235 -5.35 -10.37 -1.85
CA ILE A 235 -6.23 -10.95 -0.81
C ILE A 235 -7.18 -9.88 -0.28
N ILE A 236 -6.64 -8.72 0.12
CA ILE A 236 -7.43 -7.62 0.69
C ILE A 236 -8.38 -7.03 -0.36
N SER A 237 -7.93 -6.83 -1.59
CA SER A 237 -8.74 -6.26 -2.68
C SER A 237 -9.87 -7.20 -3.11
N SER A 238 -9.60 -8.51 -3.13
CA SER A 238 -10.64 -9.52 -3.39
C SER A 238 -11.70 -9.51 -2.29
N TYR A 239 -11.28 -9.39 -1.02
CA TYR A 239 -12.20 -9.27 0.11
C TYR A 239 -13.03 -7.97 0.05
N ILE A 240 -12.40 -6.83 -0.24
CA ILE A 240 -13.08 -5.53 -0.45
C ILE A 240 -14.12 -5.66 -1.56
N PHE A 241 -13.75 -6.25 -2.70
CA PHE A 241 -14.66 -6.46 -3.81
C PHE A 241 -15.86 -7.34 -3.42
N VAL A 242 -15.62 -8.49 -2.77
CA VAL A 242 -16.70 -9.38 -2.31
C VAL A 242 -17.62 -8.67 -1.30
N SER A 243 -17.05 -7.87 -0.41
CA SER A 243 -17.83 -7.09 0.57
C SER A 243 -18.73 -6.06 -0.11
N LEU A 244 -18.19 -5.30 -1.07
CA LEU A 244 -18.96 -4.32 -1.84
C LEU A 244 -19.99 -4.98 -2.78
N TYR A 245 -19.65 -6.15 -3.33
CA TYR A 245 -20.58 -6.98 -4.11
C TYR A 245 -21.77 -7.38 -3.26
N PHE A 246 -21.54 -7.97 -2.08
CA PHE A 246 -22.60 -8.34 -1.16
C PHE A 246 -23.41 -7.14 -0.70
N LEU A 247 -22.75 -6.00 -0.47
CA LEU A 247 -23.43 -4.79 -0.06
C LEU A 247 -24.36 -4.23 -1.15
N SER A 248 -23.98 -4.35 -2.42
CA SER A 248 -24.68 -3.70 -3.53
C SER A 248 -25.73 -4.57 -4.20
N LEU A 249 -25.50 -5.89 -4.28
CA LEU A 249 -26.31 -6.80 -5.09
C LEU A 249 -27.20 -7.74 -4.27
N ASN A 250 -26.93 -7.95 -2.98
CA ASN A 250 -27.86 -8.71 -2.16
C ASN A 250 -29.00 -7.80 -1.71
N GLU A 251 -30.14 -7.91 -2.41
CA GLU A 251 -31.39 -7.24 -2.03
C GLU A 251 -31.85 -7.70 -0.63
N ASN A 252 -31.64 -8.97 -0.30
CA ASN A 252 -31.93 -9.54 1.02
C ASN A 252 -30.67 -9.64 1.89
N ARG A 253 -30.65 -8.88 2.98
CA ARG A 253 -29.56 -8.92 3.96
C ARG A 253 -29.66 -10.18 4.82
N ASN A 254 -28.87 -11.19 4.48
CA ASN A 254 -28.68 -12.39 5.30
C ASN A 254 -27.52 -12.19 6.30
N PHE A 255 -27.44 -13.08 7.30
CA PHE A 255 -26.34 -13.10 8.28
C PHE A 255 -24.95 -12.95 7.64
N TRP A 256 -24.69 -13.66 6.53
CA TRP A 256 -23.43 -13.60 5.81
C TRP A 256 -23.10 -12.23 5.23
N THR A 257 -24.11 -11.54 4.67
CA THR A 257 -23.94 -10.17 4.17
C THR A 257 -23.53 -9.26 5.31
N THR A 258 -24.28 -9.28 6.42
CA THR A 258 -24.00 -8.46 7.60
C THR A 258 -22.62 -8.76 8.17
N PHE A 259 -22.27 -10.05 8.32
CA PHE A 259 -20.97 -10.48 8.83
C PHE A 259 -19.83 -9.98 7.93
N VAL A 260 -19.88 -10.25 6.63
CA VAL A 260 -18.81 -9.86 5.69
C VAL A 260 -18.67 -8.34 5.63
N THR A 261 -19.78 -7.60 5.54
CA THR A 261 -19.74 -6.13 5.51
C THR A 261 -19.34 -5.52 6.85
N GLY A 262 -19.60 -6.19 7.97
CA GLY A 262 -19.25 -5.71 9.31
C GLY A 262 -17.74 -5.66 9.56
N PHE A 263 -16.97 -6.54 8.91
CA PHE A 263 -15.50 -6.55 8.97
C PHE A 263 -14.82 -5.69 7.91
N TYR A 264 -15.57 -5.07 6.99
CA TYR A 264 -15.03 -4.33 5.86
C TYR A 264 -14.06 -3.22 6.29
N GLU A 265 -14.51 -2.34 7.19
CA GLU A 265 -13.74 -1.20 7.67
C GLU A 265 -12.55 -1.63 8.54
N PHE A 266 -12.75 -2.67 9.36
CA PHE A 266 -11.69 -3.29 10.14
C PHE A 266 -10.56 -3.82 9.24
N VAL A 267 -10.90 -4.51 8.14
CA VAL A 267 -9.89 -5.01 7.20
C VAL A 267 -9.15 -3.87 6.49
N CYS A 268 -9.83 -2.76 6.16
CA CYS A 268 -9.18 -1.58 5.60
C CYS A 268 -8.20 -0.93 6.58
N SER A 269 -8.61 -0.78 7.84
CA SER A 269 -7.77 -0.26 8.94
C SER A 269 -6.57 -1.17 9.19
N LEU A 270 -6.79 -2.48 9.21
CA LEU A 270 -5.74 -3.49 9.32
C LEU A 270 -4.77 -3.43 8.13
N ALA A 271 -5.25 -3.23 6.91
CA ALA A 271 -4.42 -3.09 5.71
C ALA A 271 -3.49 -1.86 5.82
N CYS A 272 -3.99 -0.74 6.33
CA CYS A 272 -3.22 0.49 6.54
C CYS A 272 -2.04 0.31 7.50
N VAL A 273 -2.15 -0.62 8.46
CA VAL A 273 -1.07 -1.01 9.37
C VAL A 273 -0.17 -2.09 8.74
N LEU A 274 -0.76 -3.11 8.12
CA LEU A 274 -0.02 -4.27 7.59
C LEU A 274 0.88 -3.90 6.41
N PHE A 275 0.43 -3.07 5.47
CA PHE A 275 1.21 -2.75 4.28
C PHE A 275 2.56 -2.07 4.56
N PRO A 276 2.66 -0.99 5.34
CA PRO A 276 3.95 -0.39 5.68
C PRO A 276 4.83 -1.38 6.47
N LEU A 277 4.25 -2.21 7.35
CA LEU A 277 5.00 -3.24 8.08
C LEU A 277 5.56 -4.31 7.14
N ILE A 278 4.77 -4.81 6.20
CA ILE A 278 5.23 -5.75 5.17
C ILE A 278 6.38 -5.11 4.38
N LEU A 279 6.24 -3.86 3.93
CA LEU A 279 7.26 -3.15 3.17
C LEU A 279 8.57 -2.97 3.97
N ILE A 280 8.49 -2.57 5.23
CA ILE A 280 9.66 -2.42 6.11
C ILE A 280 10.32 -3.76 6.37
N TRP A 281 9.53 -4.78 6.69
CA TRP A 281 10.04 -6.05 7.21
C TRP A 281 10.60 -6.97 6.12
N THR A 282 10.06 -6.87 4.91
CA THR A 282 10.52 -7.64 3.76
C THR A 282 11.80 -7.07 3.13
N HIS A 283 12.11 -5.78 3.33
CA HIS A 283 13.34 -5.19 2.81
C HIS A 283 14.48 -5.17 3.85
N PRO A 284 15.60 -5.89 3.63
CA PRO A 284 16.62 -6.10 4.65
C PRO A 284 17.27 -4.80 5.17
N LYS A 285 17.52 -3.82 4.29
CA LYS A 285 18.10 -2.52 4.71
C LYS A 285 17.11 -1.66 5.50
N LEU A 286 15.81 -1.73 5.18
CA LEU A 286 14.77 -0.99 5.90
C LEU A 286 14.56 -1.62 7.27
N LYS A 287 14.39 -2.94 7.30
CA LYS A 287 14.37 -3.78 8.51
C LYS A 287 15.56 -3.46 9.44
N MET A 288 16.78 -3.47 8.92
CA MET A 288 17.96 -3.17 9.74
C MET A 288 17.95 -1.73 10.27
N THR A 289 17.55 -0.76 9.44
CA THR A 289 17.40 0.64 9.89
C THR A 289 16.33 0.75 10.97
N PHE A 290 15.18 0.15 10.77
CA PHE A 290 14.09 0.10 11.75
C PHE A 290 14.58 -0.49 13.06
N LEU A 291 15.13 -1.70 13.04
CA LEU A 291 15.67 -2.34 14.24
C LEU A 291 16.77 -1.50 14.90
N SER A 292 17.57 -0.74 14.14
CA SER A 292 18.62 0.11 14.71
C SER A 292 18.09 1.34 15.46
N HIS A 293 16.89 1.81 15.14
CA HIS A 293 16.24 2.90 15.88
C HIS A 293 15.64 2.42 17.21
N PHE A 294 15.19 1.15 17.26
CA PHE A 294 14.62 0.55 18.48
C PHE A 294 15.65 -0.20 19.34
N SER A 295 16.71 -0.70 18.74
CA SER A 295 17.84 -1.25 19.48
C SER A 295 18.55 -0.10 20.15
N ARG A 296 18.48 -0.01 21.49
CA ARG A 296 19.42 0.82 22.26
C ARG A 296 20.79 0.49 21.72
N LYS A 297 21.49 1.48 21.16
CA LYS A 297 22.91 1.34 20.82
C LYS A 297 23.59 0.93 22.12
N LYS A 298 23.77 -0.37 22.35
CA LYS A 298 24.80 -0.83 23.27
C LYS A 298 26.03 -0.10 22.77
N LYS A 299 26.60 0.78 23.61
CA LYS A 299 27.96 1.27 23.38
C LYS A 299 28.75 0.00 23.13
N ILE A 300 29.09 -0.26 21.87
CA ILE A 300 30.07 -1.28 21.56
C ILE A 300 31.31 -0.66 22.18
N ASP A 301 31.66 -1.14 23.37
CA ASP A 301 32.93 -0.80 24.00
C ASP A 301 33.98 -0.93 22.90
N ALA A 302 34.67 0.17 22.63
CA ALA A 302 35.56 0.30 21.49
C ALA A 302 36.37 -0.98 21.38
N MET A 303 36.17 -1.75 20.28
CA MET A 303 36.97 -2.94 20.03
C MET A 303 38.41 -2.49 20.14
N ARG A 304 39.07 -2.90 21.22
CA ARG A 304 40.48 -2.64 21.41
C ARG A 304 41.21 -3.65 20.53
N THR A 305 42.20 -3.18 19.80
CA THR A 305 43.13 -4.09 19.12
C THR A 305 43.81 -4.98 20.17
N ILE A 306 44.51 -6.03 19.72
CA ILE A 306 45.38 -6.87 20.59
C ILE A 306 46.39 -6.01 21.38
N ASN A 307 46.69 -4.79 20.91
CA ASN A 307 47.61 -3.85 21.54
C ASN A 307 46.90 -2.75 22.36
N ASP A 308 45.64 -2.95 22.77
CA ASP A 308 44.83 -1.96 23.52
C ASP A 308 44.59 -0.60 22.82
N LEU A 309 45.06 -0.43 21.57
CA LEU A 309 44.80 0.78 20.80
C LEU A 309 43.33 0.80 20.37
N PRO A 310 42.65 1.96 20.48
CA PRO A 310 41.28 2.11 20.02
C PRO A 310 41.25 1.85 18.51
N LEU A 311 40.55 0.79 18.11
CA LEU A 311 40.37 0.48 16.71
C LEU A 311 39.40 1.52 16.16
N ILE A 312 39.94 2.56 15.51
CA ILE A 312 39.16 3.61 14.86
C ILE A 312 38.51 2.98 13.63
N VAL A 313 37.41 2.25 13.83
CA VAL A 313 36.52 1.84 12.76
C VAL A 313 35.82 3.09 12.27
N LYS A 314 36.45 3.80 11.31
CA LYS A 314 35.82 4.94 10.63
C LYS A 314 34.50 4.46 10.02
N GLN A 315 33.38 4.85 10.64
CA GLN A 315 32.02 4.39 10.36
C GLN A 315 31.45 4.74 8.97
N ASN A 316 32.26 5.33 8.08
CA ASN A 316 31.85 5.52 6.70
C ASN A 316 32.05 4.21 5.93
N ALA A 317 31.05 3.34 5.97
CA ALA A 317 30.99 2.16 5.11
C ALA A 317 31.20 2.50 3.62
N GLN A 318 30.89 3.74 3.20
CA GLN A 318 31.23 4.25 1.87
C GLN A 318 32.74 4.50 1.67
N GLN A 319 33.45 5.02 2.68
CA GLN A 319 34.91 5.17 2.62
C GLN A 319 35.61 3.81 2.66
N GLN A 320 35.12 2.84 3.44
CA GLN A 320 35.66 1.47 3.40
C GLN A 320 35.42 0.81 2.04
N LYS A 321 34.26 1.05 1.41
CA LYS A 321 34.01 0.57 0.04
C LYS A 321 34.99 1.20 -0.95
N GLN A 322 35.19 2.52 -0.86
CA GLN A 322 36.16 3.22 -1.71
C GLN A 322 37.59 2.73 -1.47
N LEU A 323 38.02 2.59 -0.21
CA LEU A 323 39.32 2.03 0.15
C LEU A 323 39.51 0.60 -0.38
N TYR A 324 38.50 -0.26 -0.29
CA TYR A 324 38.56 -1.62 -0.83
C TYR A 324 38.69 -1.62 -2.35
N PHE A 325 37.94 -0.76 -3.06
CA PHE A 325 38.07 -0.62 -4.52
C PHE A 325 39.38 0.03 -4.94
N ASP A 326 39.90 0.97 -4.15
CA ASP A 326 41.20 1.61 -4.39
C ASP A 326 42.36 0.64 -4.14
N GLU A 327 42.26 -0.24 -3.13
CA GLU A 327 43.22 -1.32 -2.88
C GLU A 327 43.17 -2.38 -3.98
N LEU A 328 41.98 -2.78 -4.43
CA LEU A 328 41.82 -3.67 -5.60
C LEU A 328 42.41 -3.04 -6.87
N LYS A 329 42.21 -1.74 -7.07
CA LYS A 329 42.77 -1.01 -8.22
C LYS A 329 44.30 -0.92 -8.14
N LYS A 330 44.87 -0.88 -6.93
CA LYS A 330 46.32 -0.91 -6.70
C LYS A 330 46.91 -2.30 -6.88
N SER A 331 46.22 -3.38 -6.52
CA SER A 331 46.74 -4.75 -6.65
C SER A 331 46.72 -5.30 -8.08
N TRP A 332 46.08 -4.59 -9.00
CA TRP A 332 46.02 -4.93 -10.44
C TRP A 332 47.05 -4.16 -11.29
N LYS A 333 47.87 -3.30 -10.67
CA LYS A 333 49.07 -2.72 -11.27
C LYS A 333 50.28 -3.43 -10.74
#